data_AF-A0AAV2L525-F1
#
_entry.id   AF-A0AAV2L525-F1
#
_cell.length_a   1.000
_cell.length_b   1.000
_cell.length_c   1.000
_cell.angle_alpha   90.00
_cell.angle_beta   90.00
_cell.angle_gamma   90.00
#
_symmetry.space_group_name_H-M   'P 1'
#
loop_
_entity.id
_entity.type
_entity.pdbx_description
1 polymer ?
#
loop_
_entity_poly.entity_id
_entity_poly.type
_entity_poly.pdbx_seq_one_letter_code
_entity_poly.pdbx_strand_id
1 'polypeptide(L)'
;MCRFLRYCVSHCLHAAMTRLEEVKGARLEEVKGARLEEVKGARLEEVSVWSSVRMVGSLSGVNLLLALFLGLYVRWEKTEGSTILVILVLALLVLGLASVLHYFFNMERLSLSLLHLWFGFLLGLLSFINPVSVRTDVKERAANYMLLASMVLRTMWALLERLFGRTRFRPAFLTSAERVELCGFAVASTTLLINKSVSVSVLLLSLGTVMVALRLKALLSLPCLVSFAVVTGAAFFQSLRLDVNPLALCCFFSQLICDPLLDLYFSGLSVTQRWRPFLMWRGLWRRLSLLPLLLVEVVFLALCARKLLNLDPWFLLVPGFMVTSLFWSISHLVFVATVWGFHTKLSDCQRLCWSQGPDFSGLDKIMASKGMRHYCLVSERLLLFTLGSTVAVGALCWQSPP
;
A
#
# COMPACT_ATOMS: atom_id res chain seq x y z
N MET A 1 13.33 -4.50 -32.72
CA MET A 1 12.99 -4.41 -31.28
C MET A 1 14.16 -4.71 -30.34
N CYS A 2 14.93 -5.80 -30.49
CA CYS A 2 16.08 -6.09 -29.62
C CYS A 2 17.23 -5.06 -29.66
N ARG A 3 17.45 -4.38 -30.79
CA ARG A 3 18.45 -3.29 -30.88
C ARG A 3 18.01 -2.00 -30.16
N PHE A 4 16.72 -1.69 -30.15
CA PHE A 4 16.17 -0.49 -29.50
C PHE A 4 16.11 -0.63 -27.98
N LEU A 5 15.74 -1.81 -27.48
CA LEU A 5 15.82 -2.13 -26.04
C LEU A 5 17.28 -2.19 -25.55
N ARG A 6 18.21 -2.74 -26.36
CA ARG A 6 19.65 -2.62 -26.07
C ARG A 6 20.10 -1.17 -26.09
N TYR A 7 19.58 -0.34 -26.99
CA TYR A 7 19.92 1.07 -27.08
C TYR A 7 19.39 1.85 -25.87
N CYS A 8 18.13 1.66 -25.46
CA CYS A 8 17.56 2.34 -24.29
C CYS A 8 18.21 1.87 -22.98
N VAL A 9 18.40 0.57 -22.79
CA VAL A 9 19.06 0.04 -21.59
C VAL A 9 20.52 0.44 -21.57
N SER A 10 21.26 0.27 -22.68
CA SER A 10 22.67 0.68 -22.79
C SER A 10 22.82 2.18 -22.60
N HIS A 11 22.00 3.02 -23.24
CA HIS A 11 22.15 4.47 -23.16
C HIS A 11 21.70 5.03 -21.81
N CYS A 12 20.76 4.39 -21.11
CA CYS A 12 20.43 4.75 -19.71
C CYS A 12 21.56 4.32 -18.75
N LEU A 13 22.14 3.14 -18.96
CA LEU A 13 23.28 2.65 -18.17
C LEU A 13 24.55 3.47 -18.45
N HIS A 14 24.76 3.85 -19.71
CA HIS A 14 25.91 4.61 -20.17
C HIS A 14 25.79 6.08 -19.77
N ALA A 15 24.60 6.68 -19.84
CA ALA A 15 24.35 8.03 -19.31
C ALA A 15 24.44 8.08 -17.77
N ALA A 16 24.03 7.01 -17.09
CA ALA A 16 24.22 6.89 -15.64
C ALA A 16 25.70 6.69 -15.28
N MET A 17 26.46 5.91 -16.07
CA MET A 17 27.91 5.74 -15.90
C MET A 17 28.69 7.02 -16.22
N THR A 18 28.39 7.73 -17.31
CA THR A 18 29.10 8.96 -17.69
C THR A 18 28.82 10.09 -16.71
N ARG A 19 27.59 10.22 -16.18
CA ARG A 19 27.30 11.14 -15.07
C ARG A 19 28.04 10.77 -13.78
N LEU A 20 28.37 9.49 -13.58
CA LEU A 20 29.18 9.03 -12.45
C LEU A 20 30.67 9.34 -12.66
N GLU A 21 31.16 9.21 -13.89
CA GLU A 21 32.53 9.53 -14.30
C GLU A 21 32.78 11.04 -14.32
N GLU A 22 31.82 11.86 -14.78
CA GLU A 22 31.89 13.32 -14.72
C GLU A 22 31.90 13.84 -13.27
N VAL A 23 31.14 13.21 -12.36
CA VAL A 23 31.17 13.55 -10.92
C VAL A 23 32.47 13.09 -10.24
N LYS A 24 33.09 12.00 -10.73
CA LYS A 24 34.44 11.56 -10.32
C LYS A 24 35.54 12.50 -10.85
N GLY A 25 35.45 12.93 -12.12
CA GLY A 25 36.41 13.83 -12.77
C GLY A 25 36.35 15.26 -12.25
N ALA A 26 35.16 15.80 -12.02
CA ALA A 26 34.96 17.18 -11.55
C ALA A 26 35.30 17.40 -10.06
N ARG A 27 35.61 16.34 -9.29
CA ARG A 27 36.04 16.44 -7.88
C ARG A 27 37.50 16.03 -7.65
N LEU A 28 38.24 15.75 -8.72
CA LEU A 28 39.65 15.38 -8.64
C LEU A 28 40.60 16.59 -8.54
N GLU A 29 40.13 17.80 -8.85
CA GLU A 29 40.97 19.01 -8.88
C GLU A 29 41.11 19.76 -7.55
N GLU A 30 40.33 19.44 -6.51
CA GLU A 30 40.44 20.17 -5.25
C GLU A 30 40.97 19.32 -4.09
N VAL A 31 42.04 19.87 -3.50
CA VAL A 31 42.65 19.59 -2.20
C VAL A 31 43.81 18.58 -2.23
N LYS A 32 44.93 19.00 -1.63
CA LYS A 32 46.14 18.23 -1.29
C LYS A 32 46.15 17.95 0.23
N GLY A 33 46.74 16.83 0.63
CA GLY A 33 47.18 16.55 2.01
C GLY A 33 46.68 15.20 2.55
N ALA A 34 47.54 14.42 3.22
CA ALA A 34 47.34 13.00 3.56
C ALA A 34 46.09 12.61 4.39
N ARG A 35 45.36 13.55 5.00
CA ARG A 35 43.99 13.30 5.56
C ARG A 35 42.92 13.13 4.49
N LEU A 36 43.24 13.49 3.25
CA LEU A 36 42.35 13.45 2.11
C LEU A 36 42.29 12.07 1.46
N GLU A 37 43.32 11.23 1.58
CA GLU A 37 43.28 9.84 1.06
C GLU A 37 42.29 8.99 1.86
N GLU A 38 42.25 9.14 3.18
CA GLU A 38 41.29 8.43 4.04
C GLU A 38 39.86 8.96 3.84
N VAL A 39 39.70 10.28 3.75
CA VAL A 39 38.39 10.92 3.48
C VAL A 39 37.93 10.67 2.03
N LYS A 40 38.83 10.62 1.03
CA LYS A 40 38.51 10.26 -0.36
C LYS A 40 38.21 8.78 -0.49
N GLY A 41 38.96 7.91 0.18
CA GLY A 41 38.72 6.46 0.23
C GLY A 41 37.33 6.15 0.75
N ALA A 42 37.00 6.66 1.95
CA ALA A 42 35.67 6.50 2.55
C ALA A 42 34.56 7.10 1.69
N ARG A 43 34.76 8.29 1.11
CA ARG A 43 33.74 8.97 0.28
C ARG A 43 33.56 8.30 -1.09
N LEU A 44 34.61 7.73 -1.69
CA LEU A 44 34.52 6.97 -2.93
C LEU A 44 33.82 5.63 -2.70
N GLU A 45 34.11 4.98 -1.57
CA GLU A 45 33.44 3.75 -1.14
C GLU A 45 31.93 4.00 -0.96
N GLU A 46 31.53 5.05 -0.26
CA GLU A 46 30.12 5.45 -0.11
C GLU A 46 29.39 5.70 -1.44
N VAL A 47 30.07 6.30 -2.42
CA VAL A 47 29.51 6.55 -3.76
C VAL A 47 29.33 5.24 -4.54
N SER A 48 30.30 4.32 -4.42
CA SER A 48 30.27 3.00 -5.06
C SER A 48 29.22 2.07 -4.48
N VAL A 49 29.03 2.10 -3.15
CA VAL A 49 27.97 1.35 -2.47
C VAL A 49 26.62 1.91 -2.88
N TRP A 50 26.45 3.24 -2.90
CA TRP A 50 25.17 3.83 -3.26
C TRP A 50 24.76 3.61 -4.73
N SER A 51 25.71 3.64 -5.67
CA SER A 51 25.42 3.30 -7.07
C SER A 51 24.99 1.83 -7.19
N SER A 52 25.64 0.93 -6.45
CA SER A 52 25.28 -0.49 -6.37
C SER A 52 23.89 -0.69 -5.80
N VAL A 53 23.56 0.02 -4.72
CA VAL A 53 22.23 0.01 -4.09
C VAL A 53 21.23 0.48 -5.17
N ARG A 54 21.45 1.63 -5.83
CA ARG A 54 20.52 2.14 -6.87
C ARG A 54 20.32 1.15 -8.02
N MET A 55 21.38 0.45 -8.42
CA MET A 55 21.32 -0.60 -9.44
C MET A 55 20.41 -1.76 -9.02
N VAL A 56 20.42 -2.18 -7.75
CA VAL A 56 19.49 -3.20 -7.23
C VAL A 56 18.03 -2.76 -7.39
N GLY A 57 17.74 -1.50 -7.06
CA GLY A 57 16.39 -0.92 -7.23
C GLY A 57 15.94 -0.94 -8.70
N SER A 58 16.81 -0.50 -9.62
CA SER A 58 16.52 -0.53 -11.07
C SER A 58 16.37 -1.97 -11.60
N LEU A 59 17.22 -2.90 -11.15
CA LEU A 59 17.18 -4.30 -11.54
C LEU A 59 15.86 -4.95 -11.12
N SER A 60 15.37 -4.64 -9.92
CA SER A 60 14.07 -5.12 -9.42
C SER A 60 12.92 -4.75 -10.35
N GLY A 61 12.91 -3.50 -10.86
CA GLY A 61 11.88 -2.99 -11.76
C GLY A 61 11.95 -3.61 -13.16
N VAL A 62 13.16 -3.75 -13.72
CA VAL A 62 13.36 -4.43 -15.01
C VAL A 62 12.96 -5.90 -14.93
N ASN A 63 13.37 -6.58 -13.86
CA ASN A 63 13.02 -7.98 -13.63
C ASN A 63 11.50 -8.17 -13.46
N LEU A 64 10.80 -7.25 -12.78
CA LEU A 64 9.34 -7.25 -12.70
C LEU A 64 8.70 -7.14 -14.08
N LEU A 65 9.15 -6.17 -14.88
CA LEU A 65 8.62 -5.94 -16.22
C LEU A 65 8.79 -7.17 -17.13
N LEU A 66 9.97 -7.79 -17.09
CA LEU A 66 10.25 -9.03 -17.83
C LEU A 66 9.35 -10.18 -17.36
N ALA A 67 9.17 -10.34 -16.04
CA ALA A 67 8.30 -11.36 -15.49
C ALA A 67 6.84 -11.19 -15.94
N LEU A 68 6.34 -9.95 -15.95
CA LEU A 68 4.98 -9.64 -16.41
C LEU A 68 4.78 -9.93 -17.90
N PHE A 69 5.72 -9.51 -18.75
CA PHE A 69 5.63 -9.79 -20.18
C PHE A 69 5.73 -11.28 -20.49
N LEU A 70 6.64 -12.00 -19.83
CA LEU A 70 6.79 -13.44 -20.01
C LEU A 70 5.52 -14.17 -19.54
N GLY A 71 4.97 -13.83 -18.37
CA GLY A 71 3.75 -14.43 -17.86
C GLY A 71 2.52 -14.19 -18.74
N LEU A 72 2.37 -12.98 -19.30
CA LEU A 72 1.29 -12.69 -20.24
C LEU A 72 1.49 -13.39 -21.59
N TYR A 73 2.73 -13.46 -22.08
CA TYR A 73 3.06 -14.16 -23.31
C TYR A 73 2.72 -15.66 -23.23
N VAL A 74 3.05 -16.33 -22.13
CA VAL A 74 2.72 -17.76 -21.94
C VAL A 74 1.20 -17.98 -21.92
N ARG A 75 0.45 -17.09 -21.26
CA ARG A 75 -1.02 -17.17 -21.27
C ARG A 75 -1.57 -17.00 -22.68
N TRP A 76 -1.09 -16.01 -23.42
CA TRP A 76 -1.47 -15.82 -24.82
C TRP A 76 -1.14 -17.05 -25.69
N GLU A 77 0.06 -17.61 -25.56
CA GLU A 77 0.52 -18.80 -26.29
C GLU A 77 -0.38 -20.02 -26.03
N LYS A 78 -0.90 -20.17 -24.80
CA LYS A 78 -1.74 -21.33 -24.43
C LYS A 78 -3.23 -21.13 -24.65
N THR A 79 -3.74 -19.91 -24.58
CA THR A 79 -5.18 -19.65 -24.73
C THR A 79 -5.56 -19.13 -26.11
N GLU A 80 -4.57 -18.76 -26.95
CA GLU A 80 -4.75 -18.12 -28.27
C GLU A 80 -5.72 -16.92 -28.22
N GLY A 81 -5.83 -16.29 -27.05
CA GLY A 81 -6.83 -15.28 -26.77
C GLY A 81 -6.44 -13.95 -27.40
N SER A 82 -7.24 -13.46 -28.35
CA SER A 82 -7.06 -12.14 -28.96
C SER A 82 -7.05 -11.01 -27.92
N THR A 83 -7.78 -11.17 -26.81
CA THR A 83 -7.81 -10.21 -25.70
C THR A 83 -6.44 -10.06 -25.01
N ILE A 84 -5.74 -11.16 -24.74
CA ILE A 84 -4.42 -11.13 -24.09
C ILE A 84 -3.39 -10.50 -25.02
N LEU A 85 -3.46 -10.78 -26.32
CA LEU A 85 -2.60 -10.16 -27.32
C LEU A 85 -2.81 -8.64 -27.38
N VAL A 86 -4.06 -8.19 -27.42
CA VAL A 86 -4.40 -6.76 -27.40
C VAL A 86 -3.85 -6.09 -26.15
N ILE A 87 -3.98 -6.74 -24.98
CA ILE A 87 -3.42 -6.23 -23.72
C ILE A 87 -1.89 -6.17 -23.76
N LEU A 88 -1.23 -7.17 -24.34
CA LEU A 88 0.23 -7.21 -24.50
C LEU A 88 0.73 -6.07 -25.40
N VAL A 89 0.05 -5.84 -26.53
CA VAL A 89 0.37 -4.72 -27.43
C VAL A 89 0.12 -3.38 -26.74
N LEU A 90 -1.02 -3.24 -26.05
CA LEU A 90 -1.34 -2.05 -25.26
C LEU A 90 -0.30 -1.80 -24.16
N ALA A 91 0.23 -2.85 -23.53
CA ALA A 91 1.29 -2.74 -22.54
C ALA A 91 2.57 -2.15 -23.10
N LEU A 92 2.98 -2.58 -24.29
CA LEU A 92 4.13 -2.02 -24.99
C LEU A 92 3.89 -0.56 -25.40
N LEU A 93 2.66 -0.23 -25.84
CA LEU A 93 2.28 1.14 -26.18
C LEU A 93 2.29 2.07 -24.97
N VAL A 94 1.74 1.65 -23.83
CA VAL A 94 1.75 2.44 -22.59
C VAL A 94 3.17 2.63 -22.08
N LEU A 95 4.02 1.60 -22.12
CA LEU A 95 5.43 1.70 -21.78
C LEU A 95 6.16 2.70 -22.70
N GLY A 96 5.89 2.63 -24.01
CA GLY A 96 6.41 3.58 -25.00
C GLY A 96 5.97 5.01 -24.71
N LEU A 97 4.67 5.23 -24.49
CA LEU A 97 4.11 6.54 -24.16
C LEU A 97 4.69 7.10 -22.85
N ALA A 98 4.82 6.27 -21.82
CA ALA A 98 5.44 6.67 -20.56
C ALA A 98 6.90 7.09 -20.76
N SER A 99 7.66 6.36 -21.60
CA SER A 99 9.03 6.74 -21.93
C SER A 99 9.10 8.06 -22.69
N VAL A 100 8.20 8.29 -23.65
CA VAL A 100 8.14 9.54 -24.41
C VAL A 100 7.80 10.72 -23.51
N LEU A 101 6.80 10.57 -22.64
CA LEU A 101 6.41 11.58 -21.66
C LEU A 101 7.55 11.92 -20.68
N HIS A 102 8.35 10.92 -20.29
CA HIS A 102 9.50 11.12 -19.42
C HIS A 102 10.61 11.90 -20.13
N TYR A 103 11.06 11.41 -21.29
CA TYR A 103 12.25 11.94 -21.96
C TYR A 103 12.00 13.20 -22.77
N PHE A 104 10.90 13.27 -23.52
CA PHE A 104 10.65 14.39 -24.43
C PHE A 104 9.87 15.53 -23.78
N PHE A 105 8.91 15.20 -22.91
CA PHE A 105 8.04 16.21 -22.30
C PHE A 105 8.43 16.60 -20.87
N ASN A 106 9.44 15.94 -20.29
CA ASN A 106 9.87 16.13 -18.89
C ASN A 106 8.71 15.99 -17.88
N MET A 107 7.68 15.21 -18.23
CA MET A 107 6.46 15.01 -17.42
C MET A 107 6.64 13.80 -16.51
N GLU A 108 7.64 13.85 -15.62
CA GLU A 108 8.05 12.72 -14.77
C GLU A 108 6.90 12.13 -13.94
N ARG A 109 6.06 12.99 -13.34
CA ARG A 109 4.96 12.55 -12.47
C ARG A 109 3.89 11.78 -13.23
N LEU A 110 3.54 12.24 -14.42
CA LEU A 110 2.53 11.59 -15.27
C LEU A 110 3.07 10.26 -15.82
N SER A 111 4.32 10.26 -16.29
CA SER A 111 4.98 9.03 -16.75
C SER A 111 5.04 7.96 -15.66
N LEU A 112 5.53 8.32 -14.46
CA LEU A 112 5.58 7.38 -13.33
C LEU A 112 4.18 6.92 -12.91
N SER A 113 3.20 7.83 -12.88
CA SER A 113 1.81 7.46 -12.58
C SER A 113 1.26 6.44 -13.59
N LEU A 114 1.53 6.62 -14.89
CA LEU A 114 1.10 5.67 -15.92
C LEU A 114 1.79 4.30 -15.73
N LEU A 115 3.09 4.27 -15.41
CA LEU A 115 3.82 3.03 -15.15
C LEU A 115 3.26 2.29 -13.93
N HIS A 116 3.05 2.98 -12.81
CA HIS A 116 2.46 2.40 -11.60
C HIS A 116 1.04 1.87 -11.85
N LEU A 117 0.23 2.60 -12.61
CA LEU A 117 -1.13 2.15 -12.98
C LEU A 117 -1.04 0.84 -13.75
N TRP A 118 -0.13 0.81 -14.71
CA TRP A 118 0.04 -0.32 -15.60
C TRP A 118 0.63 -1.55 -14.89
N PHE A 119 1.59 -1.36 -13.98
CA PHE A 119 2.10 -2.46 -13.15
C PHE A 119 1.01 -3.08 -12.29
N GLY A 120 0.20 -2.27 -11.61
CA GLY A 120 -0.95 -2.75 -10.85
C GLY A 120 -1.94 -3.53 -11.72
N PHE A 121 -2.22 -3.02 -12.92
CA PHE A 121 -3.12 -3.67 -13.88
C PHE A 121 -2.58 -5.02 -14.37
N LEU A 122 -1.31 -5.09 -14.81
CA LEU A 122 -0.71 -6.33 -15.30
C LEU A 122 -0.56 -7.39 -14.20
N LEU A 123 -0.18 -6.98 -12.97
CA LEU A 123 -0.13 -7.88 -11.81
C LEU A 123 -1.50 -8.45 -11.46
N GLY A 124 -2.55 -7.62 -11.52
CA GLY A 124 -3.93 -8.08 -11.32
C GLY A 124 -4.37 -9.05 -12.39
N LEU A 125 -4.06 -8.77 -13.65
CA LEU A 125 -4.40 -9.65 -14.77
C LEU A 125 -3.69 -11.00 -14.66
N LEU A 126 -2.40 -10.99 -14.33
CA LEU A 126 -1.60 -12.20 -14.12
C LEU A 126 -2.11 -13.04 -12.94
N SER A 127 -2.67 -12.37 -11.93
CA SER A 127 -3.26 -12.99 -10.75
C SER A 127 -4.56 -13.71 -11.07
N PHE A 128 -5.43 -13.12 -11.91
CA PHE A 128 -6.77 -13.65 -12.17
C PHE A 128 -6.89 -14.55 -13.41
N ILE A 129 -6.03 -14.38 -14.41
CA ILE A 129 -5.99 -15.25 -15.58
C ILE A 129 -5.00 -16.38 -15.29
N ASN A 130 -5.46 -17.51 -14.75
CA ASN A 130 -4.58 -18.64 -14.44
C ASN A 130 -5.17 -19.99 -14.93
N PRO A 131 -5.16 -20.26 -16.24
CA PRO A 131 -5.68 -21.52 -16.77
C PRO A 131 -4.79 -22.71 -16.36
N VAL A 132 -5.41 -23.86 -16.10
CA VAL A 132 -4.73 -25.07 -15.63
C VAL A 132 -3.59 -25.52 -16.58
N SER A 133 -3.75 -25.29 -17.88
CA SER A 133 -2.77 -25.62 -18.93
C SER A 133 -1.44 -24.86 -18.81
N VAL A 134 -1.44 -23.69 -18.16
CA VAL A 134 -0.24 -22.84 -18.00
C VAL A 134 0.60 -23.27 -16.79
N ARG A 135 0.01 -23.96 -15.80
CA ARG A 135 0.66 -24.29 -14.52
C ARG A 135 1.88 -25.21 -14.66
N THR A 136 1.90 -26.05 -15.69
CA THR A 136 2.99 -27.01 -15.94
C THR A 136 4.06 -26.49 -16.88
N ASP A 137 3.86 -25.32 -17.50
CA ASP A 137 4.81 -24.77 -18.47
C ASP A 137 6.11 -24.29 -17.78
N VAL A 138 7.25 -24.60 -18.40
CA VAL A 138 8.57 -24.15 -17.95
C VAL A 138 8.67 -22.62 -18.00
N LYS A 139 8.05 -21.99 -19.01
CA LYS A 139 8.07 -20.53 -19.16
C LYS A 139 7.28 -19.82 -18.05
N GLU A 140 6.16 -20.40 -17.60
CA GLU A 140 5.40 -19.88 -16.45
C GLU A 140 6.19 -20.02 -15.14
N ARG A 141 6.89 -21.15 -14.95
CA ARG A 141 7.80 -21.31 -13.79
C ARG A 141 8.91 -20.27 -13.80
N ALA A 142 9.50 -19.98 -14.96
CA ALA A 142 10.50 -18.93 -15.09
C ALA A 142 9.93 -17.55 -14.72
N ALA A 143 8.75 -17.19 -15.25
CA ALA A 143 8.06 -15.94 -14.89
C ALA A 143 7.80 -15.85 -13.38
N ASN A 144 7.32 -16.94 -12.77
CA ASN A 144 7.07 -17.05 -11.34
C ASN A 144 8.33 -16.87 -10.48
N TYR A 145 9.46 -17.47 -10.87
CA TYR A 145 10.75 -17.23 -10.20
C TYR A 145 11.25 -15.80 -10.38
N MET A 146 11.02 -15.18 -11.54
CA MET A 146 11.36 -13.77 -11.75
C MET A 146 10.50 -12.85 -10.87
N LEU A 147 9.20 -13.13 -10.67
CA LEU A 147 8.36 -12.39 -9.72
C LEU A 147 8.88 -12.49 -8.29
N LEU A 148 9.27 -13.69 -7.85
CA LEU A 148 9.85 -13.91 -6.53
C LEU A 148 11.19 -13.16 -6.38
N ALA A 149 12.06 -13.24 -7.39
CA ALA A 149 13.32 -12.51 -7.40
C ALA A 149 13.09 -10.99 -7.35
N SER A 150 12.07 -10.46 -8.04
CA SER A 150 11.71 -9.05 -7.97
C SER A 150 11.28 -8.65 -6.55
N MET A 151 10.47 -9.47 -5.88
CA MET A 151 10.09 -9.25 -4.48
C MET A 151 11.31 -9.19 -3.55
N VAL A 152 12.24 -10.14 -3.69
CA VAL A 152 13.48 -10.17 -2.87
C VAL A 152 14.38 -8.97 -3.16
N LEU A 153 14.58 -8.61 -4.43
CA LEU A 153 15.40 -7.46 -4.80
C LEU A 153 14.78 -6.14 -4.31
N ARG A 154 13.46 -5.99 -4.40
CA ARG A 154 12.73 -4.81 -3.91
C ARG A 154 12.85 -4.64 -2.41
N THR A 155 12.65 -5.72 -1.65
CA THR A 155 12.75 -5.73 -0.19
C THR A 155 14.18 -5.45 0.26
N MET A 156 15.18 -6.04 -0.40
CA MET A 156 16.60 -5.78 -0.14
C MET A 156 16.96 -4.33 -0.43
N TRP A 157 16.55 -3.76 -1.58
CA TRP A 157 16.76 -2.35 -1.89
C TRP A 157 16.13 -1.43 -0.83
N ALA A 158 14.87 -1.69 -0.46
CA ALA A 158 14.14 -0.91 0.54
C ALA A 158 14.80 -0.95 1.93
N LEU A 159 15.38 -2.09 2.31
CA LEU A 159 16.12 -2.26 3.55
C LEU A 159 17.46 -1.51 3.50
N LEU A 160 18.24 -1.68 2.43
CA LEU A 160 19.53 -1.01 2.26
C LEU A 160 19.38 0.51 2.26
N GLU A 161 18.35 1.04 1.58
CA GLU A 161 18.10 2.49 1.55
C GLU A 161 17.89 3.09 2.96
N ARG A 162 17.24 2.32 3.84
CA ARG A 162 16.96 2.71 5.24
C ARG A 162 18.18 2.53 6.14
N LEU A 163 18.93 1.44 5.97
CA LEU A 163 20.17 1.20 6.72
C LEU A 163 21.22 2.28 6.45
N PHE A 164 21.30 2.79 5.21
CA PHE A 164 22.19 3.90 4.85
C PHE A 164 21.63 5.29 5.21
N GLY A 165 20.45 5.37 5.85
CA GLY A 165 19.88 6.63 6.34
C GLY A 165 19.49 7.64 5.26
N ARG A 166 19.40 7.23 3.99
CA ARG A 166 19.11 8.15 2.86
C ARG A 166 17.63 8.29 2.53
N THR A 167 16.76 7.58 3.24
CA THR A 167 15.31 7.68 3.07
C THR A 167 14.77 9.01 3.56
N ARG A 168 14.10 9.76 2.67
CA ARG A 168 13.34 10.95 3.05
C ARG A 168 11.93 10.55 3.49
N PHE A 169 11.73 10.46 4.80
CA PHE A 169 10.39 10.20 5.35
C PHE A 169 9.46 11.40 5.10
N ARG A 170 8.46 11.19 4.23
CA ARG A 170 7.41 12.19 3.98
C ARG A 170 6.12 11.75 4.67
N PRO A 171 5.41 12.65 5.36
CA PRO A 171 4.13 12.32 5.96
C PRO A 171 3.06 12.20 4.86
N ALA A 172 2.75 10.97 4.47
CA ALA A 172 1.72 10.66 3.50
C ALA A 172 1.03 9.35 3.89
N PHE A 173 -0.31 9.36 3.89
CA PHE A 173 -1.11 8.18 4.16
C PHE A 173 -0.89 7.08 3.12
N LEU A 174 -1.06 7.42 1.85
CA LEU A 174 -0.70 6.61 0.70
C LEU A 174 0.05 7.51 -0.29
N THR A 175 1.11 7.00 -0.89
CA THR A 175 1.80 7.68 -1.99
C THR A 175 0.93 7.69 -3.24
N SER A 176 1.25 8.60 -4.18
CA SER A 176 0.61 8.59 -5.49
C SER A 176 0.83 7.27 -6.23
N ALA A 177 2.03 6.68 -6.12
CA ALA A 177 2.37 5.39 -6.73
C ALA A 177 1.44 4.28 -6.20
N GLU A 178 1.35 4.11 -4.88
CA GLU A 178 0.53 3.07 -4.25
C GLU A 178 -0.96 3.22 -4.59
N ARG A 179 -1.50 4.44 -4.57
CA ARG A 179 -2.92 4.68 -4.94
C ARG A 179 -3.20 4.26 -6.38
N VAL A 180 -2.26 4.53 -7.26
CA VAL A 180 -2.41 4.27 -8.69
C VAL A 180 -2.17 2.79 -9.01
N GLU A 181 -1.24 2.11 -8.32
CA GLU A 181 -1.09 0.65 -8.38
C GLU A 181 -2.34 -0.08 -7.87
N LEU A 182 -2.89 0.33 -6.72
CA LEU A 182 -4.16 -0.20 -6.19
C LEU A 182 -5.30 -0.01 -7.19
N CYS A 183 -5.39 1.17 -7.81
CA CYS A 183 -6.39 1.47 -8.84
C CYS A 183 -6.21 0.58 -10.08
N GLY A 184 -4.98 0.40 -10.56
CA GLY A 184 -4.67 -0.48 -11.69
C GLY A 184 -5.11 -1.92 -11.43
N PHE A 185 -4.81 -2.44 -10.23
CA PHE A 185 -5.22 -3.78 -9.83
C PHE A 185 -6.76 -3.89 -9.69
N ALA A 186 -7.42 -2.85 -9.18
CA ALA A 186 -8.89 -2.80 -9.10
C ALA A 186 -9.51 -2.83 -10.51
N VAL A 187 -8.95 -2.09 -11.46
CA VAL A 187 -9.38 -2.13 -12.87
C VAL A 187 -9.17 -3.54 -13.45
N ALA A 188 -8.04 -4.20 -13.17
CA ALA A 188 -7.83 -5.58 -13.63
C ALA A 188 -8.87 -6.56 -13.06
N SER A 189 -9.39 -6.31 -11.85
CA SER A 189 -10.45 -7.15 -11.25
C SER A 189 -11.77 -7.12 -12.02
N THR A 190 -12.01 -6.11 -12.87
CA THR A 190 -13.21 -6.04 -13.73
C THR A 190 -13.26 -7.13 -14.80
N THR A 191 -12.15 -7.81 -15.04
CA THR A 191 -12.12 -9.04 -15.87
C THR A 191 -12.88 -10.21 -15.22
N LEU A 192 -13.12 -10.14 -13.91
CA LEU A 192 -13.97 -11.07 -13.18
C LEU A 192 -15.44 -10.64 -13.24
N LEU A 193 -16.36 -11.57 -12.96
CA LEU A 193 -17.79 -11.27 -12.77
C LEU A 193 -17.99 -10.14 -11.74
N ILE A 194 -19.01 -9.29 -11.96
CA ILE A 194 -19.27 -8.07 -11.17
C ILE A 194 -19.25 -8.34 -9.66
N ASN A 195 -19.87 -9.42 -9.20
CA ASN A 195 -19.89 -9.75 -7.76
C ASN A 195 -18.48 -10.07 -7.20
N LYS A 196 -17.64 -10.73 -7.99
CA LYS A 196 -16.27 -11.06 -7.61
C LYS A 196 -15.35 -9.82 -7.69
N SER A 197 -15.55 -8.97 -8.69
CA SER A 197 -14.76 -7.74 -8.85
C SER A 197 -15.02 -6.73 -7.72
N VAL A 198 -16.28 -6.60 -7.27
CA VAL A 198 -16.62 -5.79 -6.08
C VAL A 198 -15.92 -6.34 -4.84
N SER A 199 -15.93 -7.66 -4.65
CA SER A 199 -15.26 -8.29 -3.50
C SER A 199 -13.75 -8.05 -3.50
N VAL A 200 -13.10 -8.18 -4.66
CA VAL A 200 -11.67 -7.88 -4.82
C VAL A 200 -11.40 -6.39 -4.59
N SER A 201 -12.26 -5.50 -5.05
CA SER A 201 -12.11 -4.06 -4.81
C SER A 201 -12.18 -3.71 -3.32
N VAL A 202 -13.06 -4.36 -2.57
CA VAL A 202 -13.12 -4.25 -1.10
C VAL A 202 -11.84 -4.79 -0.45
N LEU A 203 -11.29 -5.90 -0.95
CA LEU A 203 -10.00 -6.41 -0.49
C LEU A 203 -8.87 -5.38 -0.68
N LEU A 204 -8.79 -4.74 -1.85
CA LEU A 204 -7.78 -3.71 -2.12
C LEU A 204 -7.97 -2.46 -1.25
N LEU A 205 -9.22 -2.08 -0.99
CA LEU A 205 -9.52 -1.01 -0.05
C LEU A 205 -9.02 -1.37 1.36
N SER A 206 -9.24 -2.61 1.81
CA SER A 206 -8.74 -3.08 3.10
C SER A 206 -7.20 -3.18 3.15
N LEU A 207 -6.54 -3.53 2.05
CA LEU A 207 -5.08 -3.44 1.95
C LEU A 207 -4.62 -1.99 2.12
N GLY A 208 -5.27 -1.05 1.43
CA GLY A 208 -4.98 0.37 1.55
C GLY A 208 -5.13 0.89 2.99
N THR A 209 -6.16 0.45 3.72
CA THR A 209 -6.33 0.84 5.13
C THR A 209 -5.26 0.23 6.04
N VAL A 210 -4.84 -1.01 5.81
CA VAL A 210 -3.71 -1.64 6.53
C VAL A 210 -2.40 -0.88 6.26
N MET A 211 -2.12 -0.51 5.02
CA MET A 211 -0.93 0.29 4.67
C MET A 211 -0.93 1.65 5.39
N VAL A 212 -2.08 2.32 5.44
CA VAL A 212 -2.25 3.57 6.19
C VAL A 212 -2.00 3.34 7.68
N ALA A 213 -2.56 2.27 8.26
CA ALA A 213 -2.36 1.93 9.66
C ALA A 213 -0.88 1.67 10.01
N LEU A 214 -0.14 0.99 9.14
CA LEU A 214 1.30 0.74 9.30
C LEU A 214 2.11 2.05 9.30
N ARG A 215 1.87 2.95 8.34
CA ARG A 215 2.58 4.24 8.23
C ARG A 215 2.31 5.16 9.42
N LEU A 216 1.08 5.12 9.94
CA LEU A 216 0.68 5.86 11.13
C LEU A 216 1.19 5.27 12.44
N LYS A 217 1.84 4.08 12.41
CA LYS A 217 2.22 3.31 13.61
C LYS A 217 1.04 3.14 14.56
N ALA A 218 -0.14 2.81 14.01
CA ALA A 218 -1.32 2.56 14.84
C ALA A 218 -1.05 1.36 15.76
N LEU A 219 -1.58 1.41 16.99
CA LEU A 219 -1.38 0.38 18.02
C LEU A 219 -1.69 -1.04 17.51
N LEU A 220 -2.77 -1.17 16.73
CA LEU A 220 -3.26 -2.44 16.18
C LEU A 220 -2.75 -2.74 14.76
N SER A 221 -1.77 -2.00 14.25
CA SER A 221 -1.33 -2.13 12.85
C SER A 221 -0.77 -3.53 12.51
N LEU A 222 0.06 -4.12 13.38
CA LEU A 222 0.59 -5.48 13.19
C LEU A 222 -0.51 -6.56 13.31
N PRO A 223 -1.36 -6.56 14.36
CA PRO A 223 -2.54 -7.45 14.39
C PRO A 223 -3.43 -7.32 13.14
N CYS A 224 -3.69 -6.11 12.66
CA CYS A 224 -4.47 -5.89 11.43
C CYS A 224 -3.79 -6.45 10.18
N LEU A 225 -2.47 -6.37 10.08
CA LEU A 225 -1.72 -6.96 8.97
C LEU A 225 -1.79 -8.49 9.01
N VAL A 226 -1.61 -9.10 10.19
CA VAL A 226 -1.69 -10.54 10.37
C VAL A 226 -3.11 -11.04 10.08
N SER A 227 -4.15 -10.36 10.61
CA SER A 227 -5.53 -10.74 10.35
C SER A 227 -5.89 -10.57 8.88
N PHE A 228 -5.45 -9.49 8.23
CA PHE A 228 -5.60 -9.31 6.79
C PHE A 228 -4.96 -10.47 6.00
N ALA A 229 -3.72 -10.85 6.32
CA ALA A 229 -3.01 -11.93 5.65
C ALA A 229 -3.73 -13.28 5.84
N VAL A 230 -4.16 -13.60 7.07
CA VAL A 230 -4.87 -14.84 7.39
C VAL A 230 -6.23 -14.91 6.69
N VAL A 231 -7.05 -13.85 6.79
CA VAL A 231 -8.38 -13.81 6.16
C VAL A 231 -8.25 -13.88 4.64
N THR A 232 -7.29 -13.17 4.06
CA THR A 232 -7.06 -13.16 2.61
C THR A 232 -6.58 -14.54 2.12
N GLY A 233 -5.60 -15.13 2.79
CA GLY A 233 -4.99 -16.40 2.39
C GLY A 233 -5.88 -17.63 2.65
N ALA A 234 -6.56 -17.68 3.81
CA ALA A 234 -7.31 -18.87 4.21
C ALA A 234 -8.78 -18.83 3.77
N ALA A 235 -9.44 -17.69 3.84
CA ALA A 235 -10.90 -17.62 3.65
C ALA A 235 -11.31 -16.94 2.35
N PHE A 236 -10.69 -15.80 2.01
CA PHE A 236 -11.17 -14.93 0.93
C PHE A 236 -11.14 -15.61 -0.44
N PHE A 237 -9.97 -16.08 -0.90
CA PHE A 237 -9.85 -16.71 -2.22
C PHE A 237 -10.60 -18.04 -2.31
N GLN A 238 -10.64 -18.81 -1.21
CA GLN A 238 -11.41 -20.04 -1.13
C GLN A 238 -12.93 -19.77 -1.26
N SER A 239 -13.44 -18.74 -0.58
CA SER A 239 -14.85 -18.37 -0.63
C SER A 239 -15.29 -17.88 -2.02
N LEU A 240 -14.40 -17.15 -2.73
CA LEU A 240 -14.67 -16.63 -4.07
C LEU A 240 -14.49 -17.68 -5.18
N ARG A 241 -13.96 -18.86 -4.83
CA ARG A 241 -13.61 -19.96 -5.77
C ARG A 241 -12.88 -19.42 -6.98
N LEU A 242 -11.78 -18.69 -6.73
CA LEU A 242 -10.94 -18.10 -7.76
C LEU A 242 -9.64 -18.91 -7.88
N ASP A 243 -9.35 -19.40 -9.08
CA ASP A 243 -8.05 -19.97 -9.42
C ASP A 243 -7.05 -18.83 -9.63
N VAL A 244 -6.42 -18.40 -8.55
CA VAL A 244 -5.45 -17.28 -8.58
C VAL A 244 -4.02 -17.77 -8.73
N ASN A 245 -3.16 -16.98 -9.38
CA ASN A 245 -1.71 -17.19 -9.29
C ASN A 245 -1.19 -16.63 -7.95
N PRO A 246 -0.78 -17.48 -6.98
CA PRO A 246 -0.39 -17.03 -5.66
C PRO A 246 0.90 -16.19 -5.67
N LEU A 247 1.81 -16.44 -6.62
CA LEU A 247 3.09 -15.72 -6.67
C LEU A 247 2.93 -14.30 -7.21
N ALA A 248 2.03 -14.10 -8.18
CA ALA A 248 1.67 -12.77 -8.66
C ALA A 248 1.01 -11.92 -7.56
N LEU A 249 0.07 -12.53 -6.82
CA LEU A 249 -0.57 -11.89 -5.66
C LEU A 249 0.43 -11.55 -4.56
N CYS A 250 1.30 -12.51 -4.19
CA CYS A 250 2.34 -12.27 -3.19
C CYS A 250 3.30 -11.15 -3.63
N CYS A 251 3.67 -11.11 -4.91
CA CYS A 251 4.49 -10.05 -5.47
C CYS A 251 3.81 -8.68 -5.32
N PHE A 252 2.53 -8.57 -5.68
CA PHE A 252 1.75 -7.33 -5.53
C PHE A 252 1.64 -6.88 -4.07
N PHE A 253 1.22 -7.78 -3.16
CA PHE A 253 1.08 -7.44 -1.74
C PHE A 253 2.42 -7.06 -1.10
N SER A 254 3.49 -7.81 -1.39
CA SER A 254 4.81 -7.54 -0.82
C SER A 254 5.40 -6.21 -1.30
N GLN A 255 5.24 -5.85 -2.58
CA GLN A 255 5.71 -4.57 -3.11
C GLN A 255 5.06 -3.37 -2.41
N LEU A 256 3.76 -3.48 -2.11
CA LEU A 256 3.01 -2.43 -1.43
C LEU A 256 3.25 -2.39 0.09
N ILE A 257 3.35 -3.55 0.75
CA ILE A 257 3.44 -3.62 2.23
C ILE A 257 4.89 -3.41 2.71
N CYS A 258 5.91 -3.75 1.91
CA CYS A 258 7.30 -3.72 2.34
C CYS A 258 7.74 -2.35 2.87
N ASP A 259 7.48 -1.27 2.15
CA ASP A 259 7.88 0.07 2.57
C ASP A 259 7.17 0.52 3.87
N PRO A 260 5.83 0.46 3.98
CA PRO A 260 5.11 0.71 5.23
C PRO A 260 5.60 -0.12 6.43
N LEU A 261 5.92 -1.41 6.20
CA LEU A 261 6.36 -2.32 7.25
C LEU A 261 7.76 -1.96 7.75
N LEU A 262 8.70 -1.67 6.85
CA LEU A 262 10.04 -1.22 7.23
C LEU A 262 9.98 0.16 7.91
N ASP A 263 9.09 1.05 7.46
CA ASP A 263 8.90 2.35 8.09
C ASP A 263 8.38 2.23 9.54
N LEU A 264 7.70 1.14 9.91
CA LEU A 264 7.32 0.89 11.30
C LEU A 264 8.55 0.86 12.23
N TYR A 265 9.68 0.35 11.75
CA TYR A 265 10.92 0.28 12.52
C TYR A 265 11.81 1.51 12.30
N PHE A 266 12.11 1.86 11.05
CA PHE A 266 13.13 2.86 10.72
C PHE A 266 12.66 4.32 10.77
N SER A 267 11.35 4.59 10.72
CA SER A 267 10.88 5.98 10.69
C SER A 267 10.95 6.65 12.07
N GLY A 268 11.74 7.72 12.16
CA GLY A 268 11.85 8.60 13.34
C GLY A 268 10.80 9.70 13.43
N LEU A 269 9.80 9.73 12.52
CA LEU A 269 8.76 10.76 12.53
C LEU A 269 7.92 10.72 13.81
N SER A 270 7.65 11.89 14.39
CA SER A 270 6.75 12.02 15.54
C SER A 270 5.32 11.66 15.16
N VAL A 271 4.48 11.34 16.16
CA VAL A 271 3.05 11.04 15.95
C VAL A 271 2.36 12.21 15.23
N THR A 272 2.60 13.45 15.69
CA THR A 272 1.98 14.65 15.10
C THR A 272 2.42 14.88 13.65
N GLN A 273 3.68 14.59 13.32
CA GLN A 273 4.19 14.68 11.95
C GLN A 273 3.54 13.65 11.02
N ARG A 274 3.34 12.40 11.45
CA ARG A 274 2.69 11.36 10.63
C ARG A 274 1.25 11.70 10.30
N TRP A 275 0.53 12.18 11.31
CA TRP A 275 -0.88 12.56 11.19
C TRP A 275 -1.06 13.93 10.54
N ARG A 276 0.01 14.65 10.20
CA ARG A 276 -0.03 15.99 9.61
C ARG A 276 -0.98 16.13 8.40
N PRO A 277 -1.05 15.20 7.42
CA PRO A 277 -1.98 15.32 6.31
C PRO A 277 -3.43 15.34 6.77
N PHE A 278 -3.76 14.58 7.82
CA PHE A 278 -5.07 14.57 8.45
C PHE A 278 -5.34 15.84 9.24
N LEU A 279 -4.37 16.21 10.09
CA LEU A 279 -4.48 17.34 10.99
C LEU A 279 -4.72 18.60 10.18
N MET A 280 -4.00 18.79 9.07
CA MET A 280 -4.11 19.94 8.17
C MET A 280 -5.34 19.95 7.26
N TRP A 281 -6.14 18.88 7.23
CA TRP A 281 -7.35 18.85 6.40
C TRP A 281 -8.37 19.89 6.90
N ARG A 282 -9.33 20.29 6.05
CA ARG A 282 -10.38 21.24 6.48
C ARG A 282 -11.35 20.52 7.42
N GLY A 283 -11.95 21.28 8.34
CA GLY A 283 -12.85 20.73 9.37
C GLY A 283 -14.01 19.89 8.81
N LEU A 284 -14.61 20.29 7.69
CA LEU A 284 -15.70 19.55 7.05
C LEU A 284 -15.25 18.17 6.56
N TRP A 285 -14.08 18.08 5.92
CA TRP A 285 -13.59 16.82 5.37
C TRP A 285 -13.22 15.81 6.46
N ARG A 286 -12.70 16.28 7.61
CA ARG A 286 -12.52 15.40 8.77
C ARG A 286 -13.84 14.88 9.31
N ARG A 287 -14.89 15.70 9.34
CA ARG A 287 -16.22 15.23 9.74
C ARG A 287 -16.76 14.20 8.75
N LEU A 288 -16.56 14.41 7.46
CA LEU A 288 -16.92 13.44 6.43
C LEU A 288 -16.16 12.11 6.56
N SER A 289 -14.95 12.10 7.15
CA SER A 289 -14.24 10.83 7.42
C SER A 289 -14.92 9.91 8.44
N LEU A 290 -15.93 10.40 9.18
CA LEU A 290 -16.77 9.56 10.05
C LEU A 290 -17.85 8.79 9.29
N LEU A 291 -18.21 9.23 8.08
CA LEU A 291 -19.26 8.57 7.29
C LEU A 291 -18.84 7.16 6.83
N PRO A 292 -17.62 6.93 6.31
CA PRO A 292 -17.15 5.57 6.04
C PRO A 292 -17.12 4.66 7.26
N LEU A 293 -16.78 5.20 8.44
CA LEU A 293 -16.78 4.44 9.70
C LEU A 293 -18.21 3.98 10.05
N LEU A 294 -19.16 4.92 10.04
CA LEU A 294 -20.58 4.62 10.27
C LEU A 294 -21.13 3.62 9.26
N LEU A 295 -20.74 3.74 7.99
CA LEU A 295 -21.15 2.80 6.95
C LEU A 295 -20.67 1.38 7.26
N VAL A 296 -19.41 1.21 7.68
CA VAL A 296 -18.86 -0.11 8.06
C VAL A 296 -19.59 -0.68 9.27
N GLU A 297 -19.91 0.15 10.27
CA GLU A 297 -20.68 -0.26 11.46
C GLU A 297 -22.10 -0.74 11.08
N VAL A 298 -22.79 0.01 10.23
CA VAL A 298 -24.14 -0.36 9.76
C VAL A 298 -24.11 -1.64 8.93
N VAL A 299 -23.12 -1.78 8.04
CA VAL A 299 -22.95 -3.00 7.23
C VAL A 299 -22.68 -4.20 8.14
N PHE A 300 -21.82 -4.06 9.15
CA PHE A 300 -21.55 -5.12 10.12
C PHE A 300 -22.82 -5.57 10.85
N LEU A 301 -23.61 -4.62 11.36
CA LEU A 301 -24.87 -4.92 12.05
C LEU A 301 -25.89 -5.59 11.11
N ALA A 302 -26.01 -5.11 9.87
CA ALA A 302 -26.88 -5.72 8.86
C ALA A 302 -26.46 -7.16 8.51
N LEU A 303 -25.16 -7.43 8.42
CA LEU A 303 -24.62 -8.77 8.18
C LEU A 303 -24.87 -9.70 9.38
N CYS A 304 -24.69 -9.21 10.61
CA CYS A 304 -25.00 -9.96 11.82
C CYS A 304 -26.49 -10.32 11.89
N ALA A 305 -27.37 -9.36 11.65
CA ALA A 305 -28.82 -9.57 11.61
C ALA A 305 -29.22 -10.60 10.54
N ARG A 306 -28.64 -10.50 9.33
CA ARG A 306 -28.89 -11.48 8.26
C ARG A 306 -28.39 -12.88 8.64
N LYS A 307 -27.26 -12.99 9.34
CA LYS A 307 -26.72 -14.29 9.76
C LYS A 307 -27.62 -14.93 10.82
N LEU A 308 -28.13 -14.13 11.76
CA LEU A 308 -29.09 -14.57 12.77
C LEU A 308 -30.39 -15.10 12.15
N LEU A 309 -30.88 -14.47 11.08
CA LEU A 309 -32.07 -14.92 10.35
C LEU A 309 -31.93 -16.31 9.68
N ASN A 310 -30.74 -16.92 9.70
CA ASN A 310 -30.48 -18.21 9.09
C ASN A 310 -30.15 -19.31 10.13
N LEU A 311 -30.33 -19.04 11.43
CA LEU A 311 -30.00 -19.99 12.51
C LEU A 311 -31.25 -20.58 13.15
N ASP A 312 -31.39 -21.91 13.15
CA ASP A 312 -32.57 -22.66 13.62
C ASP A 312 -32.90 -22.62 15.14
N PRO A 313 -31.99 -22.32 16.10
CA PRO A 313 -32.37 -22.15 17.51
C PRO A 313 -32.76 -20.70 17.83
N TRP A 314 -33.93 -20.27 17.34
CA TRP A 314 -34.38 -18.87 17.36
C TRP A 314 -34.73 -18.31 18.77
N PHE A 315 -35.21 -19.14 19.70
CA PHE A 315 -35.87 -18.64 20.92
C PHE A 315 -34.92 -18.06 22.00
N LEU A 316 -33.71 -18.59 22.14
CA LEU A 316 -32.72 -18.11 23.13
C LEU A 316 -31.70 -17.14 22.51
N LEU A 317 -31.37 -17.32 21.23
CA LEU A 317 -30.34 -16.55 20.56
C LEU A 317 -30.82 -15.14 20.19
N VAL A 318 -32.10 -14.97 19.84
CA VAL A 318 -32.67 -13.67 19.43
C VAL A 318 -32.70 -12.65 20.58
N PRO A 319 -33.22 -12.96 21.78
CA PRO A 319 -33.19 -12.01 22.89
C PRO A 319 -31.76 -11.62 23.30
N GLY A 320 -30.84 -12.60 23.33
CA GLY A 320 -29.43 -12.35 23.61
C GLY A 320 -28.76 -11.45 22.58
N PHE A 321 -29.04 -11.68 21.29
CA PHE A 321 -28.56 -10.81 20.21
C PHE A 321 -29.14 -9.39 20.33
N MET A 322 -30.42 -9.24 20.64
CA MET A 322 -31.04 -7.92 20.77
C MET A 322 -30.40 -7.09 21.90
N VAL A 323 -30.17 -7.70 23.07
CA VAL A 323 -29.52 -7.02 24.21
C VAL A 323 -28.07 -6.67 23.86
N THR A 324 -27.31 -7.60 23.29
CA THR A 324 -25.89 -7.38 22.95
C THR A 324 -25.72 -6.41 21.79
N SER A 325 -26.59 -6.45 20.79
CA SER A 325 -26.62 -5.51 19.66
C SER A 325 -27.05 -4.11 20.08
N LEU A 326 -27.98 -3.98 21.03
CA LEU A 326 -28.35 -2.68 21.60
C LEU A 326 -27.18 -2.06 22.37
N PHE A 327 -26.56 -2.85 23.25
CA PHE A 327 -25.37 -2.43 23.98
C PHE A 327 -24.22 -2.05 23.04
N TRP A 328 -23.99 -2.86 22.00
CA TRP A 328 -23.04 -2.57 20.93
C TRP A 328 -23.36 -1.24 20.25
N SER A 329 -24.61 -1.02 19.84
CA SER A 329 -25.05 0.22 19.18
C SER A 329 -24.84 1.45 20.07
N ILE A 330 -25.16 1.36 21.36
CA ILE A 330 -24.91 2.44 22.32
C ILE A 330 -23.40 2.71 22.44
N SER A 331 -22.58 1.67 22.58
CA SER A 331 -21.13 1.81 22.72
C SER A 331 -20.49 2.47 21.48
N HIS A 332 -20.92 2.09 20.28
CA HIS A 332 -20.44 2.66 19.02
C HIS A 332 -20.96 4.09 18.81
N LEU A 333 -22.21 4.39 19.18
CA LEU A 333 -22.74 5.75 19.14
C LEU A 333 -21.94 6.69 20.07
N VAL A 334 -21.63 6.24 21.28
CA VAL A 334 -20.76 6.99 22.22
C VAL A 334 -19.39 7.20 21.60
N PHE A 335 -18.79 6.16 20.99
CA PHE A 335 -17.50 6.29 20.32
C PHE A 335 -17.55 7.33 19.19
N VAL A 336 -18.52 7.26 18.27
CA VAL A 336 -18.70 8.23 17.19
C VAL A 336 -18.90 9.65 17.74
N ALA A 337 -19.71 9.82 18.79
CA ALA A 337 -19.89 11.10 19.45
C ALA A 337 -18.57 11.64 20.05
N THR A 338 -17.74 10.77 20.64
CA THR A 338 -16.43 11.17 21.18
C THR A 338 -15.45 11.58 20.08
N VAL A 339 -15.40 10.85 18.96
CA VAL A 339 -14.55 11.20 17.81
C VAL A 339 -15.03 12.48 17.13
N TRP A 340 -16.35 12.67 17.03
CA TRP A 340 -16.93 13.93 16.57
C TRP A 340 -16.50 15.10 17.47
N GLY A 341 -16.64 14.94 18.80
CA GLY A 341 -16.16 15.91 19.79
C GLY A 341 -14.66 16.19 19.65
N PHE A 342 -13.84 15.16 19.45
CA PHE A 342 -12.41 15.30 19.18
C PHE A 342 -12.15 16.15 17.93
N HIS A 343 -12.87 15.91 16.82
CA HIS A 343 -12.72 16.70 15.60
C HIS A 343 -13.13 18.16 15.76
N THR A 344 -14.17 18.44 16.58
CA THR A 344 -14.55 19.82 16.89
C THR A 344 -13.44 20.54 17.65
N LYS A 345 -12.90 19.95 18.72
CA LYS A 345 -11.78 20.52 19.47
C LYS A 345 -10.52 20.71 18.63
N LEU A 346 -10.22 19.74 17.76
CA LEU A 346 -9.11 19.86 16.82
C LEU A 346 -9.31 21.03 15.85
N SER A 347 -10.55 21.25 15.37
CA SER A 347 -10.86 22.38 14.49
C SER A 347 -10.64 23.73 15.19
N ASP A 348 -10.89 23.82 16.49
CA ASP A 348 -10.65 25.03 17.27
C ASP A 348 -9.15 25.27 17.46
N CYS A 349 -8.38 24.20 17.72
CA CYS A 349 -6.92 24.28 17.80
C CYS A 349 -6.29 24.80 16.50
N GLN A 350 -6.81 24.36 15.35
CA GLN A 350 -6.33 24.85 14.05
C GLN A 350 -6.68 26.30 13.78
N ARG A 351 -7.91 26.74 14.14
CA ARG A 351 -8.29 28.16 13.98
C ARG A 351 -7.36 29.06 14.79
N LEU A 352 -7.05 28.65 16.02
CA LEU A 352 -6.08 29.35 16.87
C LEU A 352 -4.68 29.34 16.26
N CYS A 353 -4.23 28.20 15.74
CA CYS A 353 -2.93 28.09 15.07
C CYS A 353 -2.85 29.01 13.83
N TRP A 354 -3.92 29.10 13.03
CA TRP A 354 -3.95 29.99 11.87
C TRP A 354 -3.97 31.47 12.27
N SER A 355 -4.61 31.81 13.38
CA SER A 355 -4.59 33.20 13.89
C SER A 355 -3.22 33.64 14.43
N GLN A 356 -2.35 32.69 14.81
CA GLN A 356 -1.04 32.96 15.42
C GLN A 356 0.14 32.91 14.42
N GLY A 357 -0.10 32.59 13.15
CA GLY A 357 0.94 32.52 12.11
C GLY A 357 1.59 31.12 11.94
N PRO A 358 2.44 30.94 10.92
CA PRO A 358 2.83 29.63 10.38
C PRO A 358 3.98 28.92 11.13
N ASP A 359 4.25 29.25 12.39
CA ASP A 359 5.31 28.56 13.15
C ASP A 359 4.87 27.15 13.56
N PHE A 360 5.51 26.15 12.94
CA PHE A 360 5.24 24.71 13.11
C PHE A 360 5.23 24.20 14.55
N SER A 361 5.83 24.94 15.50
CA SER A 361 5.81 24.58 16.92
C SER A 361 4.50 24.96 17.64
N GLY A 362 3.62 25.72 16.99
CA GLY A 362 2.38 26.22 17.58
C GLY A 362 1.33 25.14 17.80
N LEU A 363 1.03 24.32 16.80
CA LEU A 363 -0.09 23.37 16.87
C LEU A 363 0.09 22.34 17.98
N ASP A 364 1.28 21.78 18.14
CA ASP A 364 1.56 20.77 19.17
C ASP A 364 1.43 21.39 20.59
N LYS A 365 1.89 22.64 20.77
CA LYS A 365 1.71 23.39 22.03
C LYS A 365 0.25 23.73 22.31
N ILE A 366 -0.51 24.14 21.29
CA ILE A 366 -1.95 24.45 21.41
C ILE A 366 -2.75 23.19 21.74
N MET A 367 -2.44 22.06 21.09
CA MET A 367 -3.08 20.78 21.38
C MET A 367 -2.77 20.30 22.80
N ALA A 368 -1.53 20.49 23.27
CA ALA A 368 -1.16 20.19 24.65
C ALA A 368 -1.93 21.08 25.65
N SER A 369 -2.01 22.40 25.41
CA SER A 369 -2.70 23.32 26.33
C SER A 369 -4.22 23.13 26.37
N LYS A 370 -4.84 22.66 25.27
CA LYS A 370 -6.26 22.32 25.21
C LYS A 370 -6.58 20.91 25.75
N GLY A 371 -5.59 20.19 26.27
CA GLY A 371 -5.78 18.87 26.89
C GLY A 371 -6.12 17.76 25.88
N MET A 372 -5.70 17.89 24.61
CA MET A 372 -5.99 16.89 23.57
C MET A 372 -5.44 15.50 23.93
N ARG A 373 -4.35 15.42 24.69
CA ARG A 373 -3.79 14.16 25.19
C ARG A 373 -4.78 13.38 26.04
N HIS A 374 -5.52 14.05 26.92
CA HIS A 374 -6.50 13.39 27.77
C HIS A 374 -7.66 12.83 26.94
N TYR A 375 -8.13 13.60 25.94
CA TYR A 375 -9.12 13.11 24.97
C TYR A 375 -8.64 11.87 24.21
N CYS A 376 -7.38 11.85 23.74
CA CYS A 376 -6.83 10.68 23.07
C CYS A 376 -6.82 9.43 23.97
N LEU A 377 -6.44 9.57 25.25
CA LEU A 377 -6.43 8.44 26.19
C LEU A 377 -7.84 7.91 26.48
N VAL A 378 -8.83 8.79 26.58
CA VAL A 378 -10.24 8.38 26.75
C VAL A 378 -10.73 7.68 25.48
N SER A 379 -10.46 8.25 24.30
CA SER A 379 -10.82 7.65 23.01
C SER A 379 -10.12 6.30 22.76
N GLU A 380 -8.88 6.12 23.24
CA GLU A 380 -8.17 4.83 23.17
C GLU A 380 -8.88 3.75 23.98
N ARG A 381 -9.27 4.06 25.23
CA ARG A 381 -10.02 3.12 26.08
C ARG A 381 -11.39 2.79 25.50
N LEU A 382 -12.10 3.80 24.96
CA LEU A 382 -13.37 3.61 24.28
C LEU A 382 -13.23 2.75 23.03
N LEU A 383 -12.18 2.95 22.24
CA LEU A 383 -11.89 2.13 21.06
C LEU A 383 -11.67 0.65 21.42
N LEU A 384 -10.87 0.39 22.46
CA LEU A 384 -10.66 -0.99 22.92
C LEU A 384 -11.96 -1.63 23.40
N PHE A 385 -12.80 -0.86 24.08
CA PHE A 385 -14.11 -1.29 24.53
C PHE A 385 -15.08 -1.58 23.37
N THR A 386 -15.15 -0.72 22.34
CA THR A 386 -16.00 -0.94 21.16
C THR A 386 -15.50 -2.07 20.27
N LEU A 387 -14.18 -2.27 20.17
CA LEU A 387 -13.61 -3.45 19.53
C LEU A 387 -14.01 -4.73 20.28
N GLY A 388 -13.92 -4.71 21.62
CA GLY A 388 -14.36 -5.82 22.46
C GLY A 388 -15.85 -6.14 22.27
N SER A 389 -16.72 -5.13 22.23
CA SER A 389 -18.15 -5.34 21.99
C SER A 389 -18.42 -5.87 20.57
N THR A 390 -17.67 -5.42 19.56
CA THR A 390 -17.76 -5.93 18.18
C THR A 390 -17.38 -7.41 18.10
N VAL A 391 -16.29 -7.80 18.76
CA VAL A 391 -15.87 -9.20 18.83
C VAL A 391 -16.93 -10.04 19.56
N ALA A 392 -17.53 -9.53 20.63
CA ALA A 392 -18.60 -10.24 21.35
C ALA A 392 -19.84 -10.48 20.47
N VAL A 393 -20.33 -9.45 19.78
CA VAL A 393 -21.48 -9.59 18.86
C VAL A 393 -21.14 -10.51 17.68
N GLY A 394 -19.96 -10.36 17.10
CA GLY A 394 -19.49 -11.22 16.01
C GLY A 394 -19.37 -12.68 16.45
N ALA A 395 -18.81 -12.94 17.63
CA ALA A 395 -18.69 -14.27 18.19
C ALA A 395 -20.06 -14.91 18.41
N LEU A 396 -21.07 -14.18 18.90
CA LEU A 396 -22.43 -14.70 19.07
C LEU A 396 -23.11 -15.06 17.75
N CYS A 397 -22.86 -14.28 16.68
CA CYS A 397 -23.50 -14.50 15.38
C CYS A 397 -22.84 -15.58 14.52
N TRP A 398 -21.55 -15.87 14.75
CA TRP A 398 -20.75 -16.81 13.97
C TRP A 398 -20.35 -18.08 14.72
N GLN A 399 -21.01 -18.41 15.84
CA GLN A 399 -20.87 -19.75 16.42
C GLN A 399 -21.43 -20.77 15.42
N SER A 400 -20.60 -21.71 14.99
CA SER A 400 -21.10 -22.89 14.27
C SER A 400 -22.13 -23.57 15.18
N PRO A 401 -23.33 -23.94 14.68
CA PRO A 401 -24.19 -24.81 15.44
C PRO A 401 -23.41 -26.10 15.78
N PRO A 402 -23.58 -26.64 17.00
CA PRO A 402 -22.95 -27.90 17.40
C PRO A 402 -23.34 -29.07 16.50
#